data_AF-A0A8J6BPV8-F1
#
_entry.id   AF-A0A8J6BPV8-F1
#
_cell.length_a   1.000
_cell.length_b   1.000
_cell.length_c   1.000
_cell.angle_alpha   90.00
_cell.angle_beta   90.00
_cell.angle_gamma   90.00
#
_symmetry.space_group_name_H-M   'P 1'
#
loop_
_entity.id
_entity.type
_entity.pdbx_description
1 polymer ?
#
loop_
_entity_poly.entity_id
_entity_poly.type
_entity_poly.pdbx_seq_one_letter_code
_entity_poly.pdbx_strand_id
1 'polypeptide(L)'
;MLHRSPADATASVPGAAAASMAPGVGGVEPAVTLDQVPRWSDPDQRLYAPSSSSSPTAGRAAAGRDGGSEPAASAFLSFSDPLTGDDGGTPGGGRGGASRFPVDHEINSRIYIWRGHPWNLEVDAVVNSTNESLDESHSSPGLHAAAGSGLAEECSTSGGCRTGMAKMTNAYDLPARKVIHTVGPKYAVKYHTAAENALSHCYRSCLELLIENGLESIAMGCIYTEAKNYPREPAAHVAIRTVRRFLEKQKSKIAGVVFCTISSSDTEIYKRLLPLYFPRDRQEEEIAVSKLPADVGDENGETVIDERKIRIRPLPAGAVEKTATTPIDLPFDSGVASKRVLDSYLDPSFMSLIKDPDLRRKEQWEKSAQAQKGFNYAKLLGYGDLGCPSLSAAEEYSLHSRYLAKAISLNLSEIAEMKIIYRGGVDSEGRPVMVVVGAHFLLRCLDLERFVLHVVKVITN
;
A
#
# COMPACT_ATOMS: atom_id res chain seq x y z
N MET A 1 56.93 2.41 53.69
CA MET A 1 58.28 2.90 54.03
C MET A 1 59.15 2.67 52.79
N LEU A 2 59.71 3.63 52.04
CA LEU A 2 60.08 5.04 52.18
C LEU A 2 59.96 5.64 50.74
N HIS A 3 59.22 6.72 50.46
CA HIS A 3 59.60 8.15 50.51
C HIS A 3 60.85 8.59 49.70
N ARG A 4 60.62 9.32 48.59
CA ARG A 4 61.13 10.67 48.21
C ARG A 4 61.64 10.83 46.75
N SER A 5 61.01 11.79 46.05
CA SER A 5 61.45 12.60 44.89
C SER A 5 62.79 13.36 45.16
N PRO A 6 63.48 14.08 44.22
CA PRO A 6 62.98 14.85 43.06
C PRO A 6 63.86 14.97 41.78
N ALA A 7 63.32 15.68 40.76
CA ALA A 7 63.89 16.64 39.76
C ALA A 7 65.36 16.48 39.27
N ASP A 8 65.79 16.79 38.04
CA ASP A 8 65.25 17.52 36.88
C ASP A 8 66.22 17.32 35.68
N ALA A 9 65.69 17.52 34.46
CA ALA A 9 66.33 18.02 33.22
C ALA A 9 67.59 17.29 32.63
N THR A 10 67.67 16.90 31.34
CA THR A 10 67.53 17.73 30.12
C THR A 10 67.63 16.84 28.85
N ALA A 11 67.24 17.44 27.70
CA ALA A 11 67.44 17.04 26.29
C ALA A 11 66.33 16.17 25.67
N SER A 12 65.77 16.45 24.50
CA SER A 12 65.85 17.57 23.55
C SER A 12 64.79 17.28 22.47
N VAL A 13 63.91 18.24 22.18
CA VAL A 13 62.94 18.20 21.06
C VAL A 13 63.53 19.00 19.88
N PRO A 14 63.43 18.52 18.64
CA PRO A 14 62.43 19.05 17.69
C PRO A 14 61.78 17.90 16.92
N GLY A 15 60.51 17.88 16.49
CA GLY A 15 59.54 18.91 16.21
C GLY A 15 58.70 18.36 15.06
N ALA A 16 57.48 17.90 15.34
CA ALA A 16 56.48 17.56 14.33
C ALA A 16 55.12 18.05 14.84
N ALA A 17 54.50 18.91 14.04
CA ALA A 17 53.33 19.69 14.37
C ALA A 17 52.12 18.81 14.75
N ALA A 18 51.68 18.91 16.00
CA ALA A 18 50.38 18.45 16.43
C ALA A 18 49.36 19.56 16.16
N ALA A 19 48.54 19.38 15.13
CA ALA A 19 47.32 20.16 14.96
C ALA A 19 46.33 19.71 16.04
N SER A 20 45.99 20.62 16.95
CA SER A 20 44.92 20.46 17.91
C SER A 20 43.58 20.37 17.16
N MET A 21 43.01 19.17 17.06
CA MET A 21 41.58 19.04 16.77
C MET A 21 40.83 19.00 18.09
N ALA A 22 40.10 20.08 18.35
CA ALA A 22 39.07 20.14 19.38
C ALA A 22 38.09 18.96 19.22
N PRO A 23 37.50 18.45 20.32
CA PRO A 23 36.44 17.46 20.21
C PRO A 23 35.25 18.12 19.50
N GLY A 24 34.91 17.59 18.34
CA GLY A 24 33.72 18.00 17.59
C GLY A 24 32.49 17.74 18.46
N VAL A 25 31.85 18.83 18.87
CA VAL A 25 30.47 18.84 19.35
C VAL A 25 29.64 18.24 18.22
N GLY A 26 29.09 17.04 18.45
CA GLY A 26 28.08 16.46 17.57
C GLY A 26 26.93 17.45 17.50
N GLY A 27 26.77 18.11 16.35
CA GLY A 27 25.69 19.04 16.12
C GLY A 27 24.38 18.26 16.14
N VAL A 28 23.68 18.31 17.26
CA VAL A 28 22.25 18.03 17.31
C VAL A 28 21.61 19.12 16.45
N GLU A 29 21.01 18.75 15.31
CA GLU A 29 20.20 19.72 14.56
C GLU A 29 19.15 20.29 15.52
N PRO A 30 18.96 21.62 15.55
CA PRO A 30 18.01 22.23 16.47
C PRO A 30 16.61 21.67 16.21
N ALA A 31 15.90 21.31 17.29
CA ALA A 31 14.52 20.87 17.20
C ALA A 31 13.68 21.94 16.50
N VAL A 32 12.82 21.49 15.59
CA VAL A 32 11.95 22.35 14.79
C VAL A 32 10.58 22.39 15.44
N THR A 33 10.16 23.58 15.85
CA THR A 33 8.85 23.79 16.47
C THR A 33 7.74 23.82 15.42
N LEU A 34 6.51 23.48 15.81
CA LEU A 34 5.38 23.39 14.87
C LEU A 34 5.07 24.72 14.16
N ASP A 35 5.35 25.86 14.78
CA ASP A 35 5.21 27.21 14.20
C ASP A 35 6.22 27.52 13.10
N GLN A 36 7.36 26.82 13.06
CA GLN A 36 8.34 26.93 11.97
C GLN A 36 7.96 26.10 10.74
N VAL A 37 6.97 25.20 10.88
CA VAL A 37 6.51 24.34 9.80
C VAL A 37 5.38 25.03 9.02
N PRO A 38 5.49 25.15 7.68
CA PRO A 38 4.43 25.72 6.87
C PRO A 38 3.11 24.95 7.01
N ARG A 39 2.02 25.68 7.21
CA ARG A 39 0.67 25.13 7.18
C ARG A 39 0.26 24.87 5.74
N TRP A 40 -0.59 23.87 5.55
CA TRP A 40 -1.17 23.59 4.23
C TRP A 40 -2.01 24.77 3.69
N SER A 41 -2.64 25.52 4.61
CA SER A 41 -3.43 26.70 4.28
C SER A 41 -2.59 27.93 3.91
N ASP A 42 -1.26 27.89 4.06
CA ASP A 42 -0.41 29.02 3.74
C ASP A 42 -0.35 29.26 2.22
N PRO A 43 -0.37 30.53 1.76
CA PRO A 43 -0.43 30.88 0.35
C PRO A 43 0.77 30.38 -0.46
N ASP A 44 1.95 30.26 0.16
CA ASP A 44 3.19 29.78 -0.48
C ASP A 44 3.14 28.29 -0.85
N GLN A 45 2.17 27.55 -0.31
CA GLN A 45 1.94 26.14 -0.68
C GLN A 45 1.06 26.00 -1.94
N ARG A 46 0.66 27.08 -2.61
CA ARG A 46 -0.11 27.02 -3.86
C ARG A 46 0.82 26.66 -5.02
N LEU A 47 0.61 25.48 -5.61
CA LEU A 47 1.27 25.07 -6.85
C LEU A 47 0.84 25.91 -8.07
N TYR A 48 -0.25 26.67 -7.93
CA TYR A 48 -0.84 27.50 -8.98
C TYR A 48 -1.25 28.86 -8.42
N ALA A 49 -0.29 29.72 -8.10
CA ALA A 49 -0.58 31.15 -8.04
C ALA A 49 -0.45 31.72 -9.46
N PRO A 50 -1.48 32.36 -10.05
CA PRO A 50 -1.25 33.16 -11.23
C PRO A 50 -0.28 34.27 -10.83
N SER A 51 0.82 34.40 -11.56
CA SER A 51 1.80 35.45 -11.36
C SER A 51 1.11 36.81 -11.40
N SER A 52 0.90 37.42 -10.24
CA SER A 52 0.51 38.82 -10.15
C SER A 52 1.74 39.68 -10.43
N SER A 53 2.06 39.88 -11.71
CA SER A 53 3.02 40.91 -12.11
C SER A 53 2.29 42.25 -12.19
N SER A 54 2.57 43.06 -11.18
CA SER A 54 2.53 44.52 -11.15
C SER A 54 2.46 45.24 -12.50
N SER A 55 1.51 46.16 -12.62
CA SER A 55 1.57 47.33 -13.52
C SER A 55 2.88 48.10 -13.34
N PRO A 56 3.49 48.61 -14.42
CA PRO A 56 3.51 50.07 -14.51
C PRO A 56 3.36 50.64 -15.94
N THR A 57 2.65 51.77 -15.99
CA THR A 57 2.85 52.95 -16.86
C THR A 57 2.75 52.85 -18.40
N ALA A 58 2.00 53.83 -18.91
CA ALA A 58 1.73 54.16 -20.30
C ALA A 58 2.97 54.39 -21.19
N GLY A 59 2.88 53.93 -22.44
CA GLY A 59 3.72 54.32 -23.56
C GLY A 59 3.13 53.84 -24.89
N ARG A 60 2.60 54.78 -25.69
CA ARG A 60 2.11 54.56 -27.07
C ARG A 60 3.26 54.10 -28.00
N ALA A 61 3.01 53.12 -28.87
CA ALA A 61 3.04 53.28 -30.35
C ALA A 61 3.02 51.94 -31.13
N ALA A 62 2.17 51.91 -32.16
CA ALA A 62 2.31 51.32 -33.51
C ALA A 62 2.49 49.78 -33.74
N ALA A 63 1.41 49.19 -34.26
CA ALA A 63 1.28 48.32 -35.45
C ALA A 63 2.35 47.25 -35.79
N GLY A 64 1.89 45.99 -35.85
CA GLY A 64 2.54 44.90 -36.57
C GLY A 64 1.70 43.62 -36.47
N ARG A 65 1.27 43.09 -37.62
CA ARG A 65 0.42 41.91 -37.82
C ARG A 65 1.31 40.74 -38.24
N ASP A 66 1.10 39.54 -37.68
CA ASP A 66 1.33 38.18 -38.23
C ASP A 66 1.44 37.19 -37.04
N GLY A 67 0.55 36.18 -36.92
CA GLY A 67 0.78 34.81 -37.43
C GLY A 67 1.86 34.12 -36.58
N GLY A 68 1.59 33.31 -35.54
CA GLY A 68 0.75 32.12 -35.50
C GLY A 68 1.63 30.87 -35.49
N SER A 69 2.00 30.34 -34.30
CA SER A 69 2.22 28.91 -33.98
C SER A 69 3.07 28.72 -32.70
N GLU A 70 2.44 28.31 -31.60
CA GLU A 70 3.11 27.61 -30.48
C GLU A 70 3.16 26.10 -30.78
N PRO A 71 4.16 25.34 -30.26
CA PRO A 71 4.20 23.90 -30.41
C PRO A 71 3.30 23.21 -29.36
N ALA A 72 2.46 22.30 -29.86
CA ALA A 72 1.54 21.49 -29.09
C ALA A 72 2.26 20.41 -28.25
N ALA A 73 2.03 20.44 -26.94
CA ALA A 73 2.25 19.31 -26.03
C ALA A 73 0.91 18.92 -25.38
N SER A 74 -0.02 18.40 -26.19
CA SER A 74 -1.23 17.75 -25.69
C SER A 74 -1.70 16.67 -26.66
N ALA A 75 -1.05 15.52 -26.60
CA ALA A 75 -1.54 14.34 -27.27
C ALA A 75 -1.09 13.10 -26.52
N PHE A 76 -1.76 12.77 -25.40
CA PHE A 76 -1.85 11.38 -24.96
C PHE A 76 -3.16 11.17 -24.16
N LEU A 77 -4.04 10.38 -24.77
CA LEU A 77 -5.11 9.53 -24.20
C LEU A 77 -6.45 10.18 -23.85
N SER A 78 -7.22 10.50 -24.89
CA SER A 78 -8.67 10.24 -24.88
C SER A 78 -8.89 8.80 -25.32
N PHE A 79 -9.29 7.93 -24.38
CA PHE A 79 -9.96 6.67 -24.71
C PHE A 79 -11.39 6.79 -24.20
N SER A 80 -12.32 6.99 -25.12
CA SER A 80 -13.75 6.85 -24.85
C SER A 80 -14.08 5.36 -24.74
N ASP A 81 -14.73 4.99 -23.65
CA ASP A 81 -15.22 3.64 -23.38
C ASP A 81 -16.43 3.31 -24.29
N PRO A 82 -16.40 2.25 -25.11
CA PRO A 82 -17.43 1.96 -26.11
C PRO A 82 -18.65 1.17 -25.57
N LEU A 83 -18.98 1.25 -24.28
CA LEU A 83 -20.12 0.52 -23.69
C LEU A 83 -21.18 1.37 -22.98
N THR A 84 -21.39 2.62 -23.42
CA THR A 84 -22.64 3.33 -23.08
C THR A 84 -23.71 2.98 -24.12
N GLY A 85 -24.44 1.91 -23.82
CA GLY A 85 -25.69 1.61 -24.51
C GLY A 85 -26.67 2.75 -24.32
N ASP A 86 -27.12 3.28 -25.45
CA ASP A 86 -28.27 4.16 -25.61
C ASP A 86 -29.51 3.47 -25.02
N ASP A 87 -30.01 3.99 -23.91
CA ASP A 87 -31.39 3.73 -23.50
C ASP A 87 -32.03 5.06 -23.10
N GLY A 88 -32.95 5.50 -23.96
CA GLY A 88 -33.59 6.79 -23.92
C GLY A 88 -34.42 7.00 -22.65
N GLY A 89 -33.99 7.95 -21.83
CA GLY A 89 -34.74 8.45 -20.67
C GLY A 89 -34.49 9.94 -20.48
N THR A 90 -35.52 10.73 -20.75
CA THR A 90 -35.70 12.19 -20.57
C THR A 90 -34.84 12.83 -19.46
N PRO A 91 -34.23 14.01 -19.69
CA PRO A 91 -33.34 14.65 -18.72
C PRO A 91 -34.13 15.30 -17.58
N GLY A 92 -34.30 14.56 -16.48
CA GLY A 92 -34.87 15.06 -15.22
C GLY A 92 -33.79 15.39 -14.20
N GLY A 93 -33.49 16.68 -14.03
CA GLY A 93 -32.95 17.26 -12.79
C GLY A 93 -31.57 16.78 -12.34
N GLY A 94 -30.51 17.47 -12.79
CA GLY A 94 -29.16 17.33 -12.23
C GLY A 94 -29.15 17.60 -10.73
N ARG A 95 -29.10 16.53 -9.92
CA ARG A 95 -28.49 16.61 -8.59
C ARG A 95 -27.01 16.83 -8.82
N GLY A 96 -26.55 18.09 -8.70
CA GLY A 96 -25.13 18.39 -8.62
C GLY A 96 -24.50 17.51 -7.55
N GLY A 97 -23.57 16.64 -7.93
CA GLY A 97 -22.89 15.76 -6.99
C GLY A 97 -22.20 16.62 -5.94
N ALA A 98 -22.66 16.55 -4.70
CA ALA A 98 -22.01 17.25 -3.59
C ALA A 98 -20.55 16.76 -3.50
N SER A 99 -19.61 17.69 -3.29
CA SER A 99 -18.19 17.32 -3.14
C SER A 99 -18.01 16.33 -2.00
N ARG A 100 -17.20 15.29 -2.24
CA ARG A 100 -16.88 14.26 -1.24
C ARG A 100 -16.02 14.81 -0.09
N PHE A 101 -15.25 15.84 -0.39
CA PHE A 101 -14.36 16.54 0.53
C PHE A 101 -14.55 18.05 0.29
N PRO A 102 -15.56 18.68 0.90
CA PRO A 102 -15.78 20.12 0.74
C PRO A 102 -14.65 20.92 1.40
N VAL A 103 -14.51 22.18 1.00
CA VAL A 103 -13.60 23.13 1.67
C VAL A 103 -13.98 23.26 3.15
N ASP A 104 -13.03 22.97 4.03
CA ASP A 104 -13.14 23.21 5.48
C ASP A 104 -11.84 23.90 5.96
N HIS A 105 -11.93 25.21 6.23
CA HIS A 105 -10.77 26.00 6.65
C HIS A 105 -10.23 25.58 8.02
N GLU A 106 -11.08 25.08 8.91
CA GLU A 106 -10.67 24.63 10.24
C GLU A 106 -9.83 23.35 10.13
N ILE A 107 -10.28 22.39 9.32
CA ILE A 107 -9.51 21.17 9.04
C ILE A 107 -8.20 21.52 8.31
N ASN A 108 -8.25 22.41 7.31
CA ASN A 108 -7.07 22.80 6.54
C ASN A 108 -6.01 23.52 7.39
N SER A 109 -6.40 24.26 8.45
CA SER A 109 -5.47 24.90 9.38
C SER A 109 -4.70 23.93 10.28
N ARG A 110 -5.16 22.67 10.38
CA ARG A 110 -4.54 21.61 11.20
C ARG A 110 -3.55 20.75 10.41
N ILE A 111 -3.45 20.93 9.08
CA ILE A 111 -2.54 20.13 8.25
C ILE A 111 -1.25 20.91 7.97
N TYR A 112 -0.13 20.20 8.09
CA TYR A 112 1.21 20.68 7.80
C TYR A 112 1.90 19.71 6.86
N ILE A 113 2.78 20.22 6.00
CA ILE A 113 3.66 19.41 5.16
C ILE A 113 5.09 19.85 5.41
N TRP A 114 5.95 18.88 5.74
CA TRP A 114 7.33 19.16 6.08
C TRP A 114 8.26 18.13 5.48
N ARG A 115 9.42 18.60 5.01
CA ARG A 115 10.44 17.72 4.45
C ARG A 115 11.53 17.48 5.48
N GLY A 116 11.50 16.30 6.10
CA GLY A 116 12.45 15.90 7.13
C GLY A 116 11.98 14.68 7.93
N HIS A 117 12.76 14.34 8.95
CA HIS A 117 12.49 13.19 9.82
C HIS A 117 11.52 13.57 10.94
N PRO A 118 10.39 12.85 11.13
CA PRO A 118 9.36 13.22 12.11
C PRO A 118 9.89 13.53 13.51
N TRP A 119 10.94 12.82 13.94
CA TRP A 119 11.54 12.94 15.27
C TRP A 119 12.37 14.20 15.51
N ASN A 120 12.61 15.04 14.49
CA ASN A 120 13.22 16.36 14.71
C ASN A 120 12.18 17.44 15.07
N LEU A 121 10.88 17.11 15.04
CA LEU A 121 9.80 18.05 15.35
C LEU A 121 9.44 18.02 16.84
N GLU A 122 9.29 19.20 17.44
CA GLU A 122 8.72 19.36 18.79
C GLU A 122 7.19 19.27 18.71
N VAL A 123 6.68 18.04 18.81
CA VAL A 123 5.25 17.69 18.78
C VAL A 123 4.92 16.68 19.88
N ASP A 124 3.65 16.46 20.19
CA ASP A 124 3.26 15.52 21.23
C ASP A 124 3.63 14.07 20.89
N ALA A 125 3.41 13.66 19.64
CA ALA A 125 3.74 12.31 19.19
C ALA A 125 4.40 12.27 17.80
N VAL A 126 5.40 11.41 17.66
CA VAL A 126 6.01 11.08 16.37
C VAL A 126 5.72 9.64 15.99
N VAL A 127 5.43 9.38 14.71
CA VAL A 127 5.11 8.04 14.25
C VAL A 127 6.35 7.34 13.68
N ASN A 128 6.65 6.18 14.22
CA ASN A 128 7.63 5.24 13.68
C ASN A 128 6.92 4.15 12.88
N SER A 129 7.28 4.00 11.60
CA SER A 129 6.91 2.80 10.83
C SER A 129 7.96 1.72 11.04
N THR A 130 7.54 0.55 11.53
CA THR A 130 8.41 -0.58 11.82
C THR A 130 7.76 -1.91 11.38
N ASN A 131 8.23 -3.03 11.94
CA ASN A 131 7.76 -4.39 11.76
C ASN A 131 7.09 -4.96 13.03
N GLU A 132 6.66 -6.21 12.97
CA GLU A 132 5.91 -6.85 14.03
C GLU A 132 6.71 -7.08 15.33
N SER A 133 8.04 -7.15 15.27
CA SER A 133 8.93 -7.26 16.43
C SER A 133 9.27 -5.92 17.08
N LEU A 134 8.93 -4.79 16.44
CA LEU A 134 9.28 -3.44 16.92
C LEU A 134 10.79 -3.25 17.10
N ASP A 135 11.59 -3.93 16.29
CA ASP A 135 13.05 -3.87 16.42
C ASP A 135 13.64 -2.59 15.78
N GLU A 136 14.87 -2.29 16.18
CA GLU A 136 15.62 -1.15 15.68
C GLU A 136 15.96 -1.30 14.18
N SER A 137 16.29 -2.51 13.73
CA SER A 137 16.74 -2.75 12.35
C SER A 137 15.69 -2.44 11.28
N HIS A 138 14.41 -2.55 11.64
CA HIS A 138 13.28 -2.26 10.77
C HIS A 138 12.54 -0.97 11.13
N SER A 139 13.00 -0.28 12.18
CA SER A 139 12.52 1.06 12.49
C SER A 139 13.01 2.09 11.47
N SER A 140 12.39 3.25 11.50
CA SER A 140 12.81 4.37 10.64
C SER A 140 14.30 4.70 10.89
N PRO A 141 15.16 4.72 9.85
CA PRO A 141 16.60 4.88 10.04
C PRO A 141 16.93 6.16 10.82
N GLY A 142 17.72 6.04 11.88
CA GLY A 142 18.13 7.17 12.73
C GLY A 142 17.22 7.46 13.92
N LEU A 143 16.02 6.88 14.00
CA LEU A 143 15.12 7.13 15.14
C LEU A 143 15.70 6.67 16.48
N HIS A 144 16.17 5.42 16.58
CA HIS A 144 16.74 4.89 17.83
C HIS A 144 18.04 5.60 18.20
N ALA A 145 18.85 5.99 17.22
CA ALA A 145 20.04 6.80 17.45
C ALA A 145 19.69 8.19 18.01
N ALA A 146 18.58 8.79 17.59
CA ALA A 146 18.11 10.08 18.09
C ALA A 146 17.41 9.98 19.45
N ALA A 147 16.67 8.90 19.70
CA ALA A 147 15.92 8.70 20.96
C ALA A 147 16.79 8.15 22.10
N GLY A 148 17.91 7.49 21.79
CA GLY A 148 18.75 6.82 22.77
C GLY A 148 18.29 5.38 23.06
N SER A 149 19.11 4.64 23.83
CA SER A 149 18.95 3.20 24.06
C SER A 149 17.66 2.83 24.81
N GLY A 150 17.10 3.75 25.59
CA GLY A 150 15.86 3.52 26.32
C GLY A 150 14.70 3.13 25.40
N LEU A 151 14.64 3.69 24.19
CA LEU A 151 13.58 3.35 23.22
C LEU A 151 13.62 1.88 22.82
N ALA A 152 14.82 1.33 22.59
CA ALA A 152 15.00 -0.07 22.22
C ALA A 152 14.59 -1.01 23.38
N GLU A 153 14.91 -0.63 24.62
CA GLU A 153 14.53 -1.40 25.82
C GLU A 153 13.01 -1.45 26.00
N GLU A 154 12.30 -0.32 25.90
CA GLU A 154 10.84 -0.29 25.99
C GLU A 154 10.17 -1.04 24.81
N CYS A 155 10.70 -0.89 23.59
CA CYS A 155 10.21 -1.65 22.44
C CYS A 155 10.32 -3.17 22.67
N SER A 156 11.45 -3.65 23.21
CA SER A 156 11.69 -5.07 23.46
C SER A 156 10.71 -5.70 24.47
N THR A 157 10.22 -4.92 25.43
CA THR A 157 9.30 -5.37 26.48
C THR A 157 7.82 -5.24 26.08
N SER A 158 7.53 -4.49 25.01
CA SER A 158 6.17 -4.18 24.57
C SER A 158 5.41 -5.36 23.93
N GLY A 159 6.07 -6.49 23.63
CA GLY A 159 5.43 -7.70 23.10
C GLY A 159 5.00 -7.62 21.62
N GLY A 160 5.70 -6.83 20.81
CA GLY A 160 5.49 -6.71 19.35
C GLY A 160 4.20 -5.96 18.96
N CYS A 161 3.95 -5.79 17.67
CA CYS A 161 2.76 -5.09 17.16
C CYS A 161 2.22 -5.77 15.90
N ARG A 162 0.90 -5.87 15.75
CA ARG A 162 0.31 -6.50 14.55
C ARG A 162 0.26 -5.51 13.39
N THR A 163 0.37 -6.00 12.16
CA THR A 163 0.16 -5.19 10.96
C THR A 163 -1.17 -4.43 11.04
N GLY A 164 -1.15 -3.13 10.72
CA GLY A 164 -2.30 -2.24 10.83
C GLY A 164 -2.48 -1.60 12.21
N MET A 165 -1.93 -2.17 13.28
CA MET A 165 -2.08 -1.64 14.64
C MET A 165 -0.97 -0.65 14.99
N ALA A 166 -1.11 0.02 16.13
CA ALA A 166 -0.10 0.88 16.71
C ALA A 166 0.10 0.61 18.21
N LYS A 167 1.29 0.95 18.72
CA LYS A 167 1.66 0.94 20.14
C LYS A 167 2.43 2.20 20.49
N MET A 168 2.35 2.65 21.73
CA MET A 168 3.00 3.89 22.16
C MET A 168 4.07 3.60 23.20
N THR A 169 5.16 4.36 23.13
CA THR A 169 6.30 4.33 24.07
C THR A 169 6.69 5.76 24.47
N ASN A 170 7.62 5.91 25.42
CA ASN A 170 8.25 7.20 25.68
C ASN A 170 9.19 7.61 24.54
N ALA A 171 9.40 8.91 24.40
CA ALA A 171 10.23 9.46 23.35
C ALA A 171 11.70 9.70 23.75
N TYR A 172 12.03 9.58 25.04
CA TYR A 172 13.40 9.65 25.55
C TYR A 172 14.11 10.96 25.17
N ASP A 173 15.19 10.88 24.40
CA ASP A 173 16.01 12.04 24.04
C ASP A 173 15.43 12.86 22.87
N LEU A 174 14.29 12.43 22.30
CA LEU A 174 13.61 13.17 21.24
C LEU A 174 12.92 14.44 21.78
N PRO A 175 12.78 15.49 20.94
CA PRO A 175 11.97 16.67 21.28
C PRO A 175 10.48 16.36 21.44
N ALA A 176 10.00 15.23 20.88
CA ALA A 176 8.63 14.80 21.03
C ALA A 176 8.35 14.20 22.41
N ARG A 177 7.08 14.15 22.83
CA ARG A 177 6.72 13.57 24.15
C ARG A 177 6.56 12.05 24.10
N LYS A 178 6.05 11.51 22.99
CA LYS A 178 5.78 10.09 22.78
C LYS A 178 6.17 9.61 21.39
N VAL A 179 6.47 8.32 21.26
CA VAL A 179 6.64 7.65 19.96
C VAL A 179 5.50 6.67 19.76
N ILE A 180 4.82 6.77 18.63
CA ILE A 180 3.78 5.82 18.21
C ILE A 180 4.37 4.91 17.14
N HIS A 181 4.53 3.64 17.48
CA HIS A 181 5.04 2.60 16.60
C HIS A 181 3.89 1.90 15.87
N THR A 182 3.92 1.89 14.54
CA THR A 182 2.92 1.19 13.74
C THR A 182 3.56 0.31 12.68
N VAL A 183 2.84 -0.76 12.33
CA VAL A 183 3.32 -1.78 11.39
C VAL A 183 2.54 -1.69 10.09
N GLY A 184 3.08 -0.91 9.15
CA GLY A 184 2.57 -0.85 7.78
C GLY A 184 2.64 -2.21 7.05
N PRO A 185 1.72 -2.50 6.11
CA PRO A 185 1.66 -3.78 5.42
C PRO A 185 2.76 -3.95 4.37
N LYS A 186 3.19 -5.20 4.17
CA LYS A 186 3.96 -5.60 3.00
C LYS A 186 3.03 -5.69 1.80
N TYR A 187 3.31 -4.94 0.75
CA TYR A 187 2.44 -4.87 -0.41
C TYR A 187 2.71 -6.04 -1.37
N ALA A 188 1.63 -6.66 -1.81
CA ALA A 188 1.62 -7.60 -2.92
C ALA A 188 0.35 -7.38 -3.73
N VAL A 189 0.45 -7.39 -5.07
CA VAL A 189 -0.68 -7.12 -5.97
C VAL A 189 -1.89 -8.01 -5.66
N LYS A 190 -1.66 -9.30 -5.37
CA LYS A 190 -2.71 -10.26 -4.98
C LYS A 190 -3.47 -9.91 -3.69
N TYR A 191 -2.89 -9.06 -2.84
CA TYR A 191 -3.44 -8.65 -1.56
C TYR A 191 -3.64 -7.13 -1.48
N HIS A 192 -3.82 -6.45 -2.63
CA HIS A 192 -3.90 -4.99 -2.69
C HIS A 192 -4.94 -4.42 -1.70
N THR A 193 -6.15 -5.00 -1.63
CA THR A 193 -7.21 -4.48 -0.76
C THR A 193 -6.91 -4.71 0.72
N ALA A 194 -6.27 -5.83 1.05
CA ALA A 194 -5.85 -6.08 2.42
C ALA A 194 -4.74 -5.11 2.85
N ALA A 195 -3.80 -4.81 1.94
CA ALA A 195 -2.75 -3.82 2.18
C ALA A 195 -3.32 -2.40 2.29
N GLU A 196 -4.31 -2.03 1.47
CA GLU A 196 -5.00 -0.75 1.59
C GLU A 196 -5.72 -0.58 2.93
N ASN A 197 -6.50 -1.58 3.35
CA ASN A 197 -7.20 -1.53 4.63
C ASN A 197 -6.23 -1.53 5.81
N ALA A 198 -5.16 -2.34 5.77
CA ALA A 198 -4.14 -2.34 6.82
C ALA A 198 -3.39 -1.00 6.90
N LEU A 199 -3.08 -0.37 5.76
CA LEU A 199 -2.44 0.94 5.74
C LEU A 199 -3.36 2.03 6.30
N SER A 200 -4.65 2.02 5.94
CA SER A 200 -5.64 2.92 6.53
C SER A 200 -5.74 2.71 8.06
N HIS A 201 -5.75 1.46 8.51
CA HIS A 201 -5.77 1.13 9.93
C HIS A 201 -4.54 1.66 10.67
N CYS A 202 -3.34 1.61 10.08
CA CYS A 202 -2.14 2.20 10.69
C CYS A 202 -2.32 3.68 11.04
N TYR A 203 -2.77 4.48 10.06
CA TYR A 203 -2.99 5.91 10.27
C TYR A 203 -4.10 6.16 11.30
N ARG A 204 -5.18 5.39 11.25
CA ARG A 204 -6.29 5.51 12.20
C ARG A 204 -5.85 5.18 13.63
N SER A 205 -5.20 4.04 13.85
CA SER A 205 -4.74 3.64 15.18
C SER A 205 -3.72 4.62 15.75
N CYS A 206 -2.88 5.25 14.93
CA CYS A 206 -1.99 6.30 15.41
C CYS A 206 -2.77 7.51 15.93
N LEU A 207 -3.79 7.96 15.20
CA LEU A 207 -4.63 9.09 15.59
C LEU A 207 -5.55 8.77 16.79
N GLU A 208 -6.02 7.53 16.90
CA GLU A 208 -6.77 7.04 18.06
C GLU A 208 -5.90 7.05 19.32
N LEU A 209 -4.69 6.46 19.26
CA LEU A 209 -3.75 6.48 20.39
C LEU A 209 -3.36 7.90 20.80
N LEU A 210 -3.20 8.82 19.85
CA LEU A 210 -2.94 10.23 20.12
C LEU A 210 -4.05 10.81 21.03
N ILE A 211 -5.31 10.65 20.63
CA ILE A 211 -6.46 11.16 21.37
C ILE A 211 -6.63 10.47 22.72
N GLU A 212 -6.49 9.14 22.76
CA GLU A 212 -6.65 8.35 23.99
C GLU A 212 -5.67 8.76 25.10
N ASN A 213 -4.51 9.30 24.72
CA ASN A 213 -3.48 9.75 25.64
C ASN A 213 -3.47 11.27 25.87
N GLY A 214 -4.50 11.99 25.40
CA GLY A 214 -4.63 13.44 25.59
C GLY A 214 -3.53 14.24 24.90
N LEU A 215 -3.02 13.73 23.78
CA LEU A 215 -2.05 14.41 22.93
C LEU A 215 -2.79 15.08 21.76
N GLU A 216 -2.25 16.19 21.25
CA GLU A 216 -2.97 17.03 20.28
C GLU A 216 -2.22 17.22 18.95
N SER A 217 -0.91 16.98 18.92
CA SER A 217 -0.07 17.17 17.74
C SER A 217 0.70 15.89 17.36
N ILE A 218 0.68 15.55 16.07
CA ILE A 218 1.32 14.33 15.56
C ILE A 218 2.13 14.58 14.28
N ALA A 219 3.34 14.05 14.23
CA ALA A 219 4.17 14.02 13.03
C ALA A 219 4.28 12.61 12.47
N MET A 220 3.88 12.43 11.21
CA MET A 220 3.80 11.12 10.57
C MET A 220 4.59 11.08 9.29
N GLY A 221 5.49 10.09 9.18
CA GLY A 221 6.18 9.77 7.94
C GLY A 221 5.32 8.98 6.95
N CYS A 222 5.93 8.64 5.81
CA CYS A 222 5.36 7.67 4.88
C CYS A 222 5.49 6.25 5.46
N ILE A 223 4.39 5.68 5.98
CA ILE A 223 4.36 4.33 6.60
C ILE A 223 4.62 3.22 5.56
N TYR A 224 4.44 3.55 4.28
CA TYR A 224 4.63 2.69 3.12
C TYR A 224 6.07 2.78 2.57
N THR A 225 7.06 2.45 3.39
CA THR A 225 8.47 2.54 3.02
C THR A 225 8.82 1.66 1.80
N GLU A 226 9.92 1.97 1.12
CA GLU A 226 10.38 1.20 -0.05
C GLU A 226 10.54 -0.30 0.26
N ALA A 227 11.00 -0.63 1.47
CA ALA A 227 11.14 -2.01 1.92
C ALA A 227 9.81 -2.80 1.93
N LYS A 228 8.67 -2.11 1.95
CA LYS A 228 7.33 -2.70 1.93
C LYS A 228 6.74 -2.83 0.52
N ASN A 229 7.45 -2.37 -0.52
CA ASN A 229 7.05 -2.45 -1.94
C ASN A 229 5.67 -1.88 -2.26
N TYR A 230 5.16 -0.95 -1.44
CA TYR A 230 3.85 -0.34 -1.67
C TYR A 230 3.97 0.80 -2.69
N PRO A 231 3.15 0.83 -3.76
CA PRO A 231 3.10 1.96 -4.69
C PRO A 231 2.86 3.30 -3.97
N ARG A 232 3.79 4.25 -4.12
CA ARG A 232 3.79 5.52 -3.39
C ARG A 232 2.51 6.33 -3.53
N GLU A 233 2.09 6.61 -4.76
CA GLU A 233 0.92 7.46 -5.03
C GLU A 233 -0.39 6.84 -4.52
N PRO A 234 -0.71 5.55 -4.78
CA PRO A 234 -1.83 4.88 -4.13
C PRO A 234 -1.78 4.89 -2.61
N ALA A 235 -0.60 4.70 -2.01
CA ALA A 235 -0.45 4.74 -0.55
C ALA A 235 -0.68 6.14 0.03
N ALA A 236 -0.22 7.18 -0.68
CA ALA A 236 -0.45 8.57 -0.30
C ALA A 236 -1.95 8.92 -0.34
N HIS A 237 -2.70 8.44 -1.34
CA HIS A 237 -4.16 8.55 -1.36
C HIS A 237 -4.79 7.97 -0.08
N VAL A 238 -4.39 6.76 0.33
CA VAL A 238 -4.89 6.10 1.55
C VAL A 238 -4.56 6.92 2.80
N ALA A 239 -3.31 7.38 2.93
CA ALA A 239 -2.85 8.18 4.05
C ALA A 239 -3.66 9.47 4.20
N ILE A 240 -3.71 10.28 3.13
CA ILE A 240 -4.35 11.59 3.12
C ILE A 240 -5.86 11.45 3.34
N ARG A 241 -6.50 10.50 2.66
CA ARG A 241 -7.93 10.21 2.82
C ARG A 241 -8.28 9.82 4.25
N THR A 242 -7.50 8.92 4.85
CA THR A 242 -7.77 8.42 6.21
C THR A 242 -7.67 9.56 7.21
N VAL A 243 -6.62 10.38 7.12
CA VAL A 243 -6.45 11.56 7.98
C VAL A 243 -7.58 12.56 7.79
N ARG A 244 -7.98 12.86 6.53
CA ARG A 244 -9.09 13.75 6.22
C ARG A 244 -10.39 13.29 6.89
N ARG A 245 -10.78 12.02 6.69
CA ARG A 245 -11.98 11.44 7.29
C ARG A 245 -11.94 11.41 8.82
N PHE A 246 -10.76 11.17 9.39
CA PHE A 246 -10.58 11.19 10.83
C PHE A 246 -10.80 12.60 11.42
N LEU A 247 -10.22 13.62 10.78
CA LEU A 247 -10.37 15.01 11.20
C LEU A 247 -11.81 15.52 11.05
N GLU A 248 -12.55 15.08 10.03
CA GLU A 248 -13.98 15.40 9.91
C GLU A 248 -14.79 14.97 11.15
N LYS A 249 -14.35 13.90 11.84
CA LYS A 249 -15.03 13.37 13.04
C LYS A 249 -14.47 13.92 14.35
N GLN A 250 -13.16 14.16 14.43
CA GLN A 250 -12.45 14.44 15.70
C GLN A 250 -11.60 15.72 15.66
N LYS A 251 -11.88 16.67 14.75
CA LYS A 251 -11.07 17.89 14.61
C LYS A 251 -10.80 18.61 15.93
N SER A 252 -11.78 18.76 16.82
CA SER A 252 -11.61 19.49 18.09
C SER A 252 -10.51 18.96 19.01
N LYS A 253 -10.08 17.70 18.85
CA LYS A 253 -9.07 17.05 19.70
C LYS A 253 -7.66 17.05 19.12
N ILE A 254 -7.48 17.46 17.86
CA ILE A 254 -6.18 17.39 17.16
C ILE A 254 -5.77 18.80 16.75
N ALA A 255 -4.80 19.39 17.43
CA ALA A 255 -4.23 20.70 17.10
C ALA A 255 -3.46 20.69 15.76
N GLY A 256 -2.76 19.60 15.43
CA GLY A 256 -1.97 19.54 14.20
C GLY A 256 -1.55 18.14 13.75
N VAL A 257 -1.57 17.92 12.45
CA VAL A 257 -1.06 16.71 11.78
C VAL A 257 -0.01 17.13 10.76
N VAL A 258 1.22 16.66 10.95
CA VAL A 258 2.35 16.94 10.06
C VAL A 258 2.65 15.74 9.19
N PHE A 259 2.45 15.87 7.88
CA PHE A 259 2.95 14.90 6.91
C PHE A 259 4.42 15.16 6.64
N CYS A 260 5.26 14.26 7.13
CA CYS A 260 6.71 14.31 6.98
C CYS A 260 7.15 13.47 5.77
N THR A 261 7.72 14.12 4.77
CA THR A 261 8.26 13.45 3.57
C THR A 261 9.79 13.53 3.59
N ILE A 262 10.48 12.45 3.25
CA ILE A 262 11.95 12.46 3.18
C ILE A 262 12.39 12.71 1.74
N SER A 263 11.82 11.96 0.79
CA SER A 263 12.15 12.06 -0.63
C SER A 263 11.44 13.25 -1.30
N SER A 264 12.08 13.81 -2.33
CA SER A 264 11.43 14.81 -3.19
C SER A 264 10.22 14.24 -3.91
N SER A 265 10.29 12.98 -4.34
CA SER A 265 9.19 12.28 -5.01
C SER A 265 7.94 12.22 -4.12
N ASP A 266 8.07 11.85 -2.84
CA ASP A 266 6.93 11.82 -1.93
C ASP A 266 6.41 13.24 -1.69
N THR A 267 7.30 14.23 -1.53
CA THR A 267 6.90 15.64 -1.38
C THR A 267 6.02 16.10 -2.54
N GLU A 268 6.41 15.80 -3.78
CA GLU A 268 5.65 16.15 -4.99
C GLU A 268 4.31 15.42 -5.06
N ILE A 269 4.27 14.15 -4.69
CA ILE A 269 3.02 13.37 -4.59
C ILE A 269 2.08 14.02 -3.58
N TYR A 270 2.53 14.29 -2.35
CA TYR A 270 1.69 14.94 -1.33
C TYR A 270 1.21 16.31 -1.78
N LYS A 271 2.08 17.14 -2.37
CA LYS A 271 1.71 18.46 -2.90
C LYS A 271 0.62 18.38 -3.99
N ARG A 272 0.65 17.36 -4.85
CA ARG A 272 -0.38 17.13 -5.88
C ARG A 272 -1.69 16.60 -5.30
N LEU A 273 -1.63 15.74 -4.28
CA LEU A 273 -2.79 15.02 -3.76
C LEU A 273 -3.52 15.78 -2.65
N LEU A 274 -2.82 16.56 -1.82
CA LEU A 274 -3.43 17.32 -0.73
C LEU A 274 -4.60 18.21 -1.19
N PRO A 275 -4.52 18.97 -2.30
CA PRO A 275 -5.66 19.76 -2.79
C PRO A 275 -6.92 18.95 -3.09
N LEU A 276 -6.78 17.65 -3.41
CA LEU A 276 -7.92 16.79 -3.73
C LEU A 276 -8.72 16.40 -2.47
N TYR A 277 -8.05 16.30 -1.32
CA TYR A 277 -8.66 15.89 -0.06
C TYR A 277 -8.83 17.04 0.93
N PHE A 278 -8.03 18.09 0.80
CA PHE A 278 -8.00 19.29 1.61
C PHE A 278 -8.04 20.52 0.69
N PRO A 279 -9.11 20.69 -0.12
CA PRO A 279 -9.22 21.84 -1.00
C PRO A 279 -9.25 23.13 -0.18
N ARG A 280 -8.47 24.13 -0.61
CA ARG A 280 -8.32 25.43 0.07
C ARG A 280 -9.37 26.43 -0.39
N ASP A 281 -9.86 26.27 -1.61
CA ASP A 281 -10.88 27.09 -2.22
C ASP A 281 -11.79 26.26 -3.13
N ARG A 282 -12.84 26.91 -3.63
CA ARG A 282 -13.86 26.27 -4.47
C ARG A 282 -13.29 25.74 -5.79
N GLN A 283 -12.23 26.35 -6.32
CA GLN A 283 -11.61 25.89 -7.57
C GLN A 283 -10.88 24.56 -7.35
N GLU A 284 -10.13 24.43 -6.25
CA GLU A 284 -9.51 23.16 -5.87
C GLU A 284 -10.57 22.08 -5.60
N GLU A 285 -11.70 22.45 -4.98
CA GLU A 285 -12.81 21.52 -4.75
C GLU A 285 -13.43 21.01 -6.06
N GLU A 286 -13.66 21.88 -7.04
CA GLU A 286 -14.18 21.49 -8.36
C GLU A 286 -13.20 20.57 -9.10
N ILE A 287 -11.89 20.87 -9.03
CA ILE A 287 -10.84 20.00 -9.58
C ILE A 287 -10.84 18.64 -8.86
N ALA A 288 -10.99 18.62 -7.54
CA ALA A 288 -11.03 17.41 -6.73
C ALA A 288 -12.19 16.49 -7.15
N VAL A 289 -13.39 17.05 -7.36
CA VAL A 289 -14.57 16.31 -7.85
C VAL A 289 -14.30 15.64 -9.20
N SER A 290 -13.55 16.30 -10.10
CA SER A 290 -13.23 15.74 -11.42
C SER A 290 -12.14 14.66 -11.39
N LYS A 291 -11.19 14.74 -10.46
CA LYS A 291 -10.00 13.88 -10.42
C LYS A 291 -10.13 12.68 -9.50
N LEU A 292 -10.94 12.78 -8.44
CA LEU A 292 -11.14 11.67 -7.51
C LEU A 292 -12.15 10.66 -8.08
N PRO A 293 -11.91 9.35 -7.92
CA PRO A 293 -12.87 8.33 -8.32
C PRO A 293 -14.17 8.45 -7.50
N ALA A 294 -15.28 7.91 -8.02
CA ALA A 294 -16.56 7.93 -7.32
C ALA A 294 -16.53 7.16 -5.97
N ASP A 295 -15.68 6.13 -5.89
CA ASP A 295 -15.39 5.33 -4.70
C ASP A 295 -14.08 5.78 -4.04
N VAL A 296 -14.16 6.85 -3.24
CA VAL A 296 -13.08 7.32 -2.37
C VAL A 296 -13.19 6.70 -0.97
N GLY A 297 -13.60 5.44 -0.86
CA GLY A 297 -13.74 4.75 0.41
C GLY A 297 -14.90 5.24 1.28
N ASP A 298 -15.08 4.56 2.42
CA ASP A 298 -16.17 4.79 3.36
C ASP A 298 -15.94 6.04 4.25
N GLU A 299 -16.82 6.24 5.23
CA GLU A 299 -16.72 7.34 6.21
C GLU A 299 -15.45 7.27 7.07
N ASN A 300 -14.74 6.15 7.07
CA ASN A 300 -13.48 5.94 7.78
C ASN A 300 -12.27 5.98 6.84
N GLY A 301 -12.48 6.13 5.53
CA GLY A 301 -11.45 6.10 4.50
C GLY A 301 -11.02 4.71 4.05
N GLU A 302 -11.75 3.66 4.43
CA GLU A 302 -11.50 2.26 4.02
C GLU A 302 -12.16 1.96 2.67
N THR A 303 -11.63 0.98 1.93
CA THR A 303 -12.24 0.58 0.65
C THR A 303 -13.57 -0.12 0.86
N VAL A 304 -14.60 0.31 0.14
CA VAL A 304 -15.93 -0.31 0.19
C VAL A 304 -15.95 -1.48 -0.79
N ILE A 305 -15.69 -2.70 -0.29
CA ILE A 305 -15.92 -3.91 -1.08
C ILE A 305 -17.36 -4.38 -0.85
N ASP A 306 -18.25 -4.12 -1.80
CA ASP A 306 -19.66 -4.52 -1.69
C ASP A 306 -19.85 -6.05 -1.53
N GLU A 307 -18.93 -6.85 -2.05
CA GLU A 307 -18.95 -8.31 -1.94
C GLU A 307 -18.71 -8.84 -0.52
N ARG A 308 -18.21 -8.00 0.42
CA ARG A 308 -17.96 -8.39 1.83
C ARG A 308 -19.04 -7.92 2.81
N LYS A 309 -20.08 -7.22 2.36
CA LYS A 309 -21.21 -6.86 3.21
C LYS A 309 -21.99 -8.13 3.55
N ILE A 310 -21.95 -8.56 4.82
CA ILE A 310 -22.71 -9.71 5.32
C ILE A 310 -24.20 -9.43 5.09
N ARG A 311 -24.80 -10.08 4.08
CA ARG A 311 -26.26 -10.09 3.91
C ARG A 311 -26.84 -11.07 4.93
N ILE A 312 -27.14 -10.57 6.13
CA ILE A 312 -27.92 -11.34 7.11
C ILE A 312 -29.33 -11.47 6.55
N ARG A 313 -29.64 -12.62 5.95
CA ARG A 313 -31.03 -12.98 5.65
C ARG A 313 -31.71 -13.34 6.97
N PRO A 314 -32.96 -12.90 7.22
CA PRO A 314 -33.72 -13.37 8.37
C PRO A 314 -33.75 -14.90 8.36
N LEU A 315 -33.46 -15.50 9.51
CA LEU A 315 -33.61 -16.94 9.69
C LEU A 315 -35.08 -17.29 9.38
N PRO A 316 -35.37 -18.31 8.53
CA PRO A 316 -36.75 -18.73 8.31
C PRO A 316 -37.37 -19.09 9.65
N ALA A 317 -38.50 -18.47 9.98
CA ALA A 317 -39.28 -18.78 11.17
C ALA A 317 -39.93 -20.16 11.01
N GLY A 318 -39.13 -21.23 11.15
CA GLY A 318 -39.61 -22.59 11.35
C GLY A 318 -40.02 -22.73 12.82
N ALA A 319 -41.31 -22.84 13.06
CA ALA A 319 -41.88 -23.10 14.38
C ALA A 319 -41.23 -24.34 15.01
N VAL A 320 -40.51 -24.15 16.11
CA VAL A 320 -40.15 -25.25 17.01
C VAL A 320 -41.09 -25.14 18.20
N GLU A 321 -42.15 -25.95 18.17
CA GLU A 321 -43.00 -26.18 19.33
C GLU A 321 -42.14 -26.74 20.48
N LYS A 322 -42.13 -26.03 21.60
CA LYS A 322 -41.58 -26.54 22.86
C LYS A 322 -42.59 -27.52 23.44
N THR A 323 -42.34 -28.82 23.30
CA THR A 323 -42.92 -29.83 24.20
C THR A 323 -41.88 -30.24 25.22
N ALA A 324 -42.13 -29.87 26.48
CA ALA A 324 -41.38 -30.34 27.63
C ALA A 324 -41.80 -31.76 27.99
N THR A 325 -40.83 -32.68 28.15
CA THR A 325 -41.03 -33.94 28.88
C THR A 325 -39.70 -34.48 29.43
N THR A 326 -39.61 -34.42 30.76
CA THR A 326 -38.93 -35.27 31.78
C THR A 326 -37.64 -36.07 31.46
N PRO A 327 -36.67 -36.13 32.41
CA PRO A 327 -35.45 -36.93 32.30
C PRO A 327 -35.75 -38.42 32.49
N ILE A 328 -35.20 -39.27 31.62
CA ILE A 328 -35.26 -40.73 31.75
C ILE A 328 -33.83 -41.24 31.97
N ASP A 329 -33.67 -41.96 33.08
CA ASP A 329 -32.47 -42.67 33.50
C ASP A 329 -31.94 -43.67 32.46
N LEU A 330 -30.62 -43.75 32.34
CA LEU A 330 -29.91 -44.78 31.58
C LEU A 330 -29.86 -46.09 32.36
N PRO A 331 -30.10 -47.25 31.72
CA PRO A 331 -29.54 -48.51 32.16
C PRO A 331 -28.31 -48.86 31.31
N PHE A 332 -27.21 -49.12 31.99
CA PHE A 332 -26.02 -49.77 31.47
C PHE A 332 -26.28 -51.29 31.41
N ASP A 333 -26.34 -51.88 30.22
CA ASP A 333 -25.86 -53.26 30.03
C ASP A 333 -25.44 -53.55 28.57
N SER A 334 -24.50 -54.47 28.52
CA SER A 334 -23.64 -55.01 27.49
C SER A 334 -24.30 -55.56 26.20
N GLY A 335 -23.55 -55.42 25.08
CA GLY A 335 -23.62 -56.36 23.95
C GLY A 335 -24.48 -55.96 22.75
N VAL A 336 -23.82 -55.40 21.73
CA VAL A 336 -24.15 -55.53 20.29
C VAL A 336 -25.56 -55.05 19.87
N ALA A 337 -25.80 -53.75 19.95
CA ALA A 337 -26.72 -52.95 19.12
C ALA A 337 -26.41 -51.47 19.44
N SER A 338 -26.36 -50.48 18.56
CA SER A 338 -26.79 -50.32 17.18
C SER A 338 -25.98 -49.15 16.60
N LYS A 339 -25.15 -49.39 15.57
CA LYS A 339 -24.46 -48.33 14.81
C LYS A 339 -25.43 -47.32 14.16
N ARG A 340 -26.74 -47.62 14.12
CA ARG A 340 -27.74 -46.82 13.42
C ARG A 340 -28.31 -45.63 14.21
N VAL A 341 -28.14 -45.58 15.53
CA VAL A 341 -28.72 -44.49 16.36
C VAL A 341 -27.78 -43.28 16.48
N LEU A 342 -26.47 -43.49 16.29
CA LEU A 342 -25.49 -42.40 16.34
C LEU A 342 -25.36 -41.64 15.00
N ASP A 343 -25.69 -42.28 13.88
CA ASP A 343 -25.59 -41.69 12.54
C ASP A 343 -26.63 -40.58 12.27
N SER A 344 -27.73 -40.52 13.04
CA SER A 344 -28.75 -39.46 12.87
C SER A 344 -28.43 -38.15 13.60
N TYR A 345 -27.39 -38.13 14.45
CA TYR A 345 -27.01 -36.98 15.26
C TYR A 345 -25.66 -36.35 14.87
N LEU A 346 -25.00 -36.88 13.84
CA LEU A 346 -23.70 -36.40 13.40
C LEU A 346 -23.84 -35.43 12.23
N ASP A 347 -23.33 -34.21 12.42
CA ASP A 347 -23.25 -33.17 11.38
C ASP A 347 -22.46 -33.69 10.16
N PRO A 348 -22.97 -33.55 8.92
CA PRO A 348 -22.23 -33.87 7.70
C PRO A 348 -20.84 -33.22 7.62
N SER A 349 -20.67 -32.05 8.26
CA SER A 349 -19.40 -31.33 8.39
C SER A 349 -18.38 -32.13 9.22
N PHE A 350 -18.84 -32.80 10.27
CA PHE A 350 -18.03 -33.64 11.15
C PHE A 350 -17.63 -34.97 10.49
N MET A 351 -18.56 -35.60 9.74
CA MET A 351 -18.27 -36.78 8.94
C MET A 351 -17.23 -36.52 7.84
N SER A 352 -17.14 -35.28 7.35
CA SER A 352 -16.13 -34.89 6.36
C SER A 352 -14.71 -34.90 6.91
N LEU A 353 -14.52 -34.74 8.23
CA LEU A 353 -13.20 -34.69 8.87
C LEU A 353 -12.49 -36.05 8.91
N ILE A 354 -13.23 -37.14 8.74
CA ILE A 354 -12.73 -38.53 8.81
C ILE A 354 -12.30 -39.03 7.42
N LYS A 355 -12.53 -38.25 6.36
CA LYS A 355 -12.00 -38.56 5.02
C LYS A 355 -10.50 -38.29 4.97
N ASP A 356 -9.77 -39.28 4.45
CA ASP A 356 -8.34 -39.22 4.16
C ASP A 356 -7.98 -37.90 3.45
N PRO A 357 -7.02 -37.10 3.97
CA PRO A 357 -6.67 -35.79 3.44
C PRO A 357 -6.33 -35.79 1.94
N ASP A 358 -5.84 -36.90 1.39
CA ASP A 358 -5.49 -36.98 -0.03
C ASP A 358 -6.72 -37.11 -0.94
N LEU A 359 -7.80 -37.74 -0.47
CA LEU A 359 -9.07 -37.80 -1.20
C LEU A 359 -9.75 -36.43 -1.26
N ARG A 360 -9.63 -35.63 -0.20
CA ARG A 360 -10.10 -34.24 -0.18
C ARG A 360 -9.37 -33.38 -1.20
N ARG A 361 -8.04 -33.56 -1.30
CA ARG A 361 -7.20 -32.84 -2.26
C ARG A 361 -7.57 -33.21 -3.70
N LYS A 362 -7.88 -34.49 -3.95
CA LYS A 362 -8.37 -34.98 -5.25
C LYS A 362 -9.75 -34.44 -5.61
N GLU A 363 -10.71 -34.45 -4.68
CA GLU A 363 -12.05 -33.88 -4.89
C GLU A 363 -12.00 -32.35 -5.12
N GLN A 364 -11.11 -31.62 -4.41
CA GLN A 364 -10.87 -30.20 -4.66
C GLN A 364 -10.24 -29.96 -6.02
N TRP A 365 -9.31 -30.82 -6.44
CA TRP A 365 -8.69 -30.74 -7.76
C TRP A 365 -9.71 -31.02 -8.87
N GLU A 366 -10.54 -32.07 -8.74
CA GLU A 366 -11.60 -32.39 -9.69
C GLU A 366 -12.65 -31.27 -9.76
N LYS A 367 -13.05 -30.68 -8.63
CA LYS A 367 -13.95 -29.51 -8.62
C LYS A 367 -13.32 -28.27 -9.25
N SER A 368 -12.01 -28.06 -9.06
CA SER A 368 -11.27 -26.96 -9.68
C SER A 368 -11.08 -27.17 -11.18
N ALA A 369 -10.84 -28.41 -11.61
CA ALA A 369 -10.77 -28.80 -13.03
C ALA A 369 -12.14 -28.69 -13.72
N GLN A 370 -13.22 -29.04 -13.02
CA GLN A 370 -14.59 -28.87 -13.51
C GLN A 370 -14.97 -27.38 -13.64
N ALA A 371 -14.49 -26.53 -12.73
CA ALA A 371 -14.67 -25.07 -12.80
C ALA A 371 -13.77 -24.40 -13.86
N GLN A 372 -12.61 -24.98 -14.16
CA GLN A 372 -11.70 -24.51 -15.22
C GLN A 372 -12.19 -24.81 -16.64
N LYS A 373 -13.17 -25.72 -16.84
CA LYS A 373 -13.83 -25.89 -18.15
C LYS A 373 -14.54 -24.62 -18.66
N GLY A 374 -14.63 -23.56 -17.86
CA GLY A 374 -15.15 -22.24 -18.27
C GLY A 374 -14.14 -21.09 -18.20
N PHE A 375 -12.85 -21.31 -17.91
CA PHE A 375 -11.90 -20.23 -17.66
C PHE A 375 -11.07 -19.91 -18.91
N ASN A 376 -11.47 -18.88 -19.66
CA ASN A 376 -10.92 -18.54 -20.96
C ASN A 376 -9.84 -17.44 -20.84
N TYR A 377 -8.56 -17.85 -20.85
CA TYR A 377 -7.37 -17.00 -20.61
C TYR A 377 -7.19 -15.87 -21.64
N ALA A 378 -7.78 -16.01 -22.84
CA ALA A 378 -7.73 -15.00 -23.90
C ALA A 378 -8.39 -13.66 -23.50
N LYS A 379 -9.45 -13.74 -22.67
CA LYS A 379 -10.26 -12.58 -22.27
C LYS A 379 -9.55 -11.66 -21.26
N LEU A 380 -8.57 -12.18 -20.53
CA LEU A 380 -7.82 -11.43 -19.50
C LEU A 380 -6.70 -10.55 -20.11
N LEU A 381 -6.27 -10.85 -21.34
CA LEU A 381 -5.14 -10.18 -21.99
C LEU A 381 -5.56 -9.18 -23.10
N GLY A 382 -6.84 -8.83 -23.19
CA GLY A 382 -7.32 -7.79 -24.11
C GLY A 382 -7.32 -8.17 -25.59
N TYR A 383 -7.09 -9.44 -25.92
CA TYR A 383 -7.42 -9.96 -27.24
C TYR A 383 -8.91 -10.31 -27.22
N GLY A 384 -9.69 -9.74 -28.13
CA GLY A 384 -11.11 -10.08 -28.33
C GLY A 384 -11.29 -11.59 -28.51
N ASP A 385 -12.55 -12.05 -28.45
CA ASP A 385 -12.93 -13.47 -28.46
C ASP A 385 -12.29 -14.25 -29.62
N LEU A 386 -11.08 -14.77 -29.38
CA LEU A 386 -10.45 -15.77 -30.22
C LEU A 386 -11.04 -17.12 -29.80
N GLY A 387 -12.34 -17.27 -30.05
CA GLY A 387 -12.96 -18.55 -30.29
C GLY A 387 -12.36 -19.16 -31.55
N CYS A 388 -11.07 -19.52 -31.50
CA CYS A 388 -10.55 -20.45 -32.47
C CYS A 388 -11.17 -21.80 -32.13
N PRO A 389 -11.81 -22.51 -33.08
CA PRO A 389 -12.27 -23.86 -32.85
C PRO A 389 -11.14 -24.69 -32.23
N SER A 390 -11.45 -25.62 -31.32
CA SER A 390 -10.47 -26.58 -30.84
C SER A 390 -9.84 -27.25 -32.06
N LEU A 391 -8.58 -26.93 -32.34
CA LEU A 391 -7.87 -27.44 -33.48
C LEU A 391 -7.87 -28.96 -33.39
N SER A 392 -8.08 -29.63 -34.51
CA SER A 392 -7.88 -31.08 -34.57
C SER A 392 -6.42 -31.40 -34.22
N ALA A 393 -6.15 -32.60 -33.71
CA ALA A 393 -4.78 -33.02 -33.38
C ALA A 393 -3.81 -32.86 -34.56
N ALA A 394 -4.30 -32.95 -35.81
CA ALA A 394 -3.52 -32.73 -37.02
C ALA A 394 -3.18 -31.24 -37.25
N GLU A 395 -4.10 -30.33 -36.93
CA GLU A 395 -3.89 -28.89 -37.03
C GLU A 395 -2.99 -28.37 -35.90
N GLU A 396 -3.15 -28.89 -34.67
CA GLU A 396 -2.23 -28.60 -33.56
C GLU A 396 -0.80 -29.03 -33.91
N TYR A 397 -0.64 -30.23 -34.48
CA TYR A 397 0.64 -30.72 -34.93
C TYR A 397 1.23 -29.85 -36.05
N SER A 398 0.44 -29.49 -37.06
CA SER A 398 0.88 -28.62 -38.16
C SER A 398 1.29 -27.23 -37.67
N LEU A 399 0.53 -26.67 -36.73
CA LEU A 399 0.82 -25.38 -36.11
C LEU A 399 2.12 -25.46 -35.30
N HIS A 400 2.25 -26.48 -34.46
CA HIS A 400 3.46 -26.73 -33.67
C HIS A 400 4.70 -26.88 -34.55
N SER A 401 4.64 -27.69 -35.61
CA SER A 401 5.75 -27.86 -36.56
C SER A 401 6.15 -26.54 -37.24
N ARG A 402 5.19 -25.66 -37.55
CA ARG A 402 5.45 -24.35 -38.16
C ARG A 402 6.15 -23.40 -37.21
N TYR A 403 5.69 -23.32 -35.96
CA TYR A 403 6.34 -22.51 -34.93
C TYR A 403 7.72 -23.04 -34.56
N LEU A 404 7.90 -24.36 -34.53
CA LEU A 404 9.21 -24.98 -34.30
C LEU A 404 10.20 -24.65 -35.42
N ALA A 405 9.79 -24.78 -36.69
CA ALA A 405 10.64 -24.40 -37.83
C ALA A 405 11.04 -22.91 -37.77
N LYS A 406 10.09 -22.03 -37.42
CA LYS A 406 10.34 -20.60 -37.23
C LYS A 406 11.32 -20.35 -36.07
N ALA A 407 11.15 -21.03 -34.94
CA ALA A 407 12.02 -20.92 -33.77
C ALA A 407 13.44 -21.46 -33.99
N ILE A 408 13.61 -22.44 -34.88
CA ILE A 408 14.93 -22.96 -35.29
C ILE A 408 15.62 -21.97 -36.23
N SER A 409 14.87 -21.30 -37.13
CA SER A 409 15.42 -20.36 -38.11
C SER A 409 15.91 -19.03 -37.53
N LEU A 410 15.40 -18.62 -36.37
CA LEU A 410 15.71 -17.32 -35.76
C LEU A 410 16.78 -17.46 -34.66
N ASN A 411 17.65 -16.46 -34.59
CA ASN A 411 18.59 -16.31 -33.48
C ASN A 411 17.81 -15.77 -32.26
N LEU A 412 17.79 -16.56 -31.18
CA LEU A 412 17.07 -16.26 -29.93
C LEU A 412 18.02 -16.21 -28.73
N SER A 413 19.33 -16.02 -28.97
CA SER A 413 20.35 -16.04 -27.91
C SER A 413 20.14 -14.91 -26.89
N GLU A 414 19.72 -13.73 -27.34
CA GLU A 414 19.42 -12.59 -26.46
C GLU A 414 18.35 -12.94 -25.41
N ILE A 415 17.31 -13.69 -25.79
CA ILE A 415 16.23 -14.10 -24.89
C ILE A 415 16.69 -15.26 -23.99
N ALA A 416 17.53 -16.15 -24.51
CA ALA A 416 18.12 -17.23 -23.72
C ALA A 416 19.04 -16.69 -22.61
N GLU A 417 19.81 -15.62 -22.89
CA GLU A 417 20.71 -14.96 -21.94
C GLU A 417 19.97 -14.27 -20.80
N MET A 418 18.73 -13.80 -21.05
CA MET A 418 17.89 -13.21 -20.02
C MET A 418 17.49 -14.19 -18.92
N LYS A 419 17.72 -15.51 -19.10
CA LYS A 419 17.57 -16.50 -18.03
C LYS A 419 16.15 -16.49 -17.41
N ILE A 420 15.15 -16.23 -18.25
CA ILE A 420 13.75 -16.11 -17.86
C ILE A 420 13.08 -17.48 -17.76
N ILE A 421 13.48 -18.43 -18.60
CA ILE A 421 12.81 -19.71 -18.76
C ILE A 421 13.80 -20.86 -18.50
N TYR A 422 13.39 -21.80 -17.66
CA TYR A 422 14.13 -23.02 -17.37
C TYR A 422 13.25 -24.25 -17.53
N ARG A 423 13.84 -25.35 -17.97
CA ARG A 423 13.19 -26.66 -17.92
C ARG A 423 13.42 -27.26 -16.53
N GLY A 424 12.35 -27.35 -15.74
CA GLY A 424 12.41 -27.81 -14.34
C GLY A 424 12.31 -29.33 -14.18
N GLY A 425 11.79 -30.04 -15.17
CA GLY A 425 11.61 -31.50 -15.15
C GLY A 425 10.48 -31.97 -16.06
N VAL A 426 9.92 -33.14 -15.75
CA VAL A 426 8.67 -33.65 -16.34
C VAL A 426 7.65 -33.92 -15.23
N ASP A 427 6.36 -33.79 -15.55
CA ASP A 427 5.28 -34.15 -14.63
C ASP A 427 5.07 -35.67 -14.56
N SER A 428 4.10 -36.11 -13.75
CA SER A 428 3.74 -37.54 -13.62
C SER A 428 3.20 -38.17 -14.91
N GLU A 429 2.89 -37.37 -15.92
CA GLU A 429 2.43 -37.81 -17.25
C GLU A 429 3.55 -37.71 -18.31
N GLY A 430 4.78 -37.34 -17.91
CA GLY A 430 5.93 -37.22 -18.80
C GLY A 430 5.99 -35.92 -19.61
N ARG A 431 5.14 -34.93 -19.31
CA ARG A 431 5.11 -33.65 -20.02
C ARG A 431 6.16 -32.70 -19.45
N PRO A 432 6.86 -31.91 -20.29
CA PRO A 432 7.90 -31.00 -19.81
C PRO A 432 7.31 -29.87 -18.95
N VAL A 433 7.87 -29.68 -17.76
CA VAL A 433 7.51 -28.61 -16.83
C VAL A 433 8.48 -27.45 -17.00
N MET A 434 7.92 -26.28 -17.29
CA MET A 434 8.65 -25.04 -17.53
C MET A 434 8.54 -24.11 -16.32
N VAL A 435 9.67 -23.59 -15.87
CA VAL A 435 9.77 -22.62 -14.77
C VAL A 435 10.09 -21.26 -15.37
N VAL A 436 9.22 -20.28 -15.12
CA VAL A 436 9.40 -18.89 -15.55
C VAL A 436 9.79 -18.02 -14.36
N VAL A 437 10.95 -17.38 -14.44
CA VAL A 437 11.49 -16.50 -13.39
C VAL A 437 11.08 -15.06 -13.69
N GLY A 438 10.02 -14.61 -13.00
CA GLY A 438 9.44 -13.28 -13.21
C GLY A 438 10.34 -12.10 -12.84
N ALA A 439 11.39 -12.31 -12.02
CA ALA A 439 12.34 -11.27 -11.64
C ALA A 439 13.14 -10.70 -12.84
N HIS A 440 13.28 -11.49 -13.92
CA HIS A 440 13.96 -11.08 -15.14
C HIS A 440 13.00 -10.66 -16.27
N PHE A 441 11.69 -10.59 -15.98
CA PHE A 441 10.66 -10.31 -16.97
C PHE A 441 10.31 -8.81 -17.01
N LEU A 442 11.12 -8.04 -17.73
CA LEU A 442 10.86 -6.61 -17.98
C LEU A 442 9.92 -6.47 -19.19
N LEU A 443 8.61 -6.35 -18.95
CA LEU A 443 7.54 -6.30 -19.98
C LEU A 443 7.78 -5.23 -21.08
N ARG A 444 8.55 -4.19 -20.78
CA ARG A 444 8.85 -3.08 -21.71
C ARG A 444 10.00 -3.37 -22.68
N CYS A 445 10.81 -4.40 -22.43
CA CYS A 445 12.01 -4.71 -23.23
C CYS A 445 11.92 -6.06 -23.95
N LEU A 446 10.80 -6.78 -23.82
CA LEU A 446 10.67 -8.15 -24.30
C LEU A 446 9.78 -8.22 -25.55
N ASP A 447 10.36 -8.65 -26.66
CA ASP A 447 9.58 -9.01 -27.85
C ASP A 447 8.82 -10.31 -27.59
N LEU A 448 7.50 -10.18 -27.41
CA LEU A 448 6.61 -11.29 -27.05
C LEU A 448 6.62 -12.40 -28.10
N GLU A 449 6.75 -12.06 -29.40
CA GLU A 449 6.76 -13.05 -30.46
C GLU A 449 8.03 -13.91 -30.40
N ARG A 450 9.19 -13.26 -30.23
CA ARG A 450 10.47 -13.96 -30.08
C ARG A 450 10.53 -14.77 -28.78
N PHE A 451 9.91 -14.28 -27.71
CA PHE A 451 9.80 -15.02 -26.44
C PHE A 451 8.97 -16.29 -26.58
N VAL A 452 7.80 -16.23 -27.23
CA VAL A 452 6.97 -17.41 -27.49
C VAL A 452 7.71 -18.43 -28.35
N LEU A 453 8.46 -17.99 -29.37
CA LEU A 453 9.31 -18.88 -30.17
C LEU A 453 10.43 -19.52 -29.34
N HIS A 454 11.01 -18.79 -28.39
CA HIS A 454 11.98 -19.35 -27.45
C HIS A 454 11.36 -20.41 -26.53
N VAL A 455 10.14 -20.19 -26.02
CA VAL A 455 9.39 -21.18 -25.25
C VAL A 455 9.18 -22.47 -26.05
N VAL A 456 8.73 -22.38 -27.31
CA VAL A 456 8.52 -23.55 -28.19
C VAL A 456 9.83 -24.33 -28.39
N LYS A 457 10.95 -23.62 -28.54
CA LYS A 457 12.29 -24.22 -28.69
C LYS A 457 12.74 -24.96 -27.43
N VAL A 458 12.49 -24.43 -26.24
CA VAL A 458 12.88 -25.05 -24.97
C VAL A 458 11.95 -26.22 -24.59
N ILE A 459 10.69 -26.20 -25.02
CA ILE A 459 9.77 -27.31 -24.81
C ILE A 459 10.14 -28.54 -25.67
N THR A 460 10.70 -28.31 -26.86
CA THR A 460 10.99 -29.37 -27.83
C THR A 460 12.38 -30.01 -27.66
N ASN A 461 13.31 -29.32 -26.98
CA ASN A 461 14.63 -29.83 -26.59
C ASN A 461 14.59 -30.43 -25.17
#